data_AF-A0A424Q686-F1
#
_entry.id   AF-A0A424Q686-F1
#
_cell.length_a   1.000
_cell.length_b   1.000
_cell.length_c   1.000
_cell.angle_alpha   90.00
_cell.angle_beta   90.00
_cell.angle_gamma   90.00
#
_symmetry.space_group_name_H-M   'P 1'
#
loop_
_entity.id
_entity.type
_entity.pdbx_description
1 polymer ?
#
loop_
_entity_poly.entity_id
_entity_poly.type
_entity_poly.pdbx_seq_one_letter_code
_entity_poly.pdbx_strand_id
1 'polypeptide(L)'
;MKHPYTIGLEYGWGDDALNVQGHNLLSKLSEMFHLSSKEREEIEVEFNETLPSISQGVGAGKTALKAYVSDLENWFPSQGNRCAQYLGRMALDVGMTKNGWKSVYSWMNSIGLGTSFAMGAWMEGDESKDVEIPAFFDDVVAVLGV
;
A
#
# COMPACT_ATOMS: atom_id res chain seq x y z
N MET A 1 -1.42 1.81 -10.07
CA MET A 1 -1.04 0.82 -9.04
C MET A 1 -1.98 1.01 -7.88
N LYS A 2 -2.56 -0.08 -7.38
CA LYS A 2 -3.57 -0.02 -6.31
C LYS A 2 -2.93 0.49 -5.02
N HIS A 3 -3.56 1.45 -4.36
CA HIS A 3 -3.09 1.95 -3.08
C HIS A 3 -3.42 0.94 -1.95
N PRO A 4 -2.54 0.70 -0.95
CA PRO A 4 -2.86 -0.20 0.17
C PRO A 4 -4.08 0.24 0.99
N TYR A 5 -4.43 1.53 0.96
CA TYR A 5 -5.69 2.03 1.51
C TYR A 5 -6.92 1.50 0.76
N THR A 6 -6.84 1.38 -0.57
CA THR A 6 -7.91 0.79 -1.40
C THR A 6 -8.18 -0.67 -1.01
N ILE A 7 -7.15 -1.45 -0.69
CA ILE A 7 -7.32 -2.81 -0.14
C ILE A 7 -8.08 -2.78 1.20
N GLY A 8 -7.79 -1.78 2.04
CA GLY A 8 -8.55 -1.53 3.26
C GLY A 8 -10.02 -1.23 2.99
N LEU A 9 -10.31 -0.40 1.97
CA LEU A 9 -11.69 -0.13 1.53
C LEU A 9 -12.38 -1.41 1.04
N GLU A 10 -11.71 -2.24 0.25
CA GLU A 10 -12.24 -3.53 -0.22
C GLU A 10 -12.64 -4.45 0.93
N TYR A 11 -11.83 -4.52 2.00
CA TYR A 11 -12.20 -5.28 3.19
C TYR A 11 -13.31 -4.60 4.00
N GLY A 12 -13.26 -3.28 4.15
CA GLY A 12 -14.25 -2.51 4.91
C GLY A 12 -15.65 -2.56 4.29
N TRP A 13 -15.72 -2.60 2.96
CA TRP A 13 -16.94 -2.68 2.15
C TRP A 13 -17.21 -4.08 1.60
N GLY A 14 -16.50 -5.11 2.07
CA GLY A 14 -16.61 -6.47 1.53
C GLY A 14 -18.00 -7.09 1.65
N ASP A 15 -18.85 -6.56 2.53
CA ASP A 15 -20.28 -6.87 2.60
C ASP A 15 -21.16 -5.62 2.46
N ASP A 16 -20.69 -4.62 1.72
CA ASP A 16 -21.44 -3.43 1.31
C ASP A 16 -22.08 -2.63 2.46
N ALA A 17 -21.49 -2.71 3.66
CA ALA A 17 -21.91 -1.95 4.82
C ALA A 17 -20.70 -1.64 5.72
N LEU A 18 -20.43 -0.36 5.96
CA LEU A 18 -19.36 0.07 6.86
C LEU A 18 -19.94 0.47 8.23
N ASN A 19 -19.49 -0.21 9.30
CA ASN A 19 -19.87 0.15 10.67
C ASN A 19 -18.81 1.05 11.34
N VAL A 20 -19.10 1.57 12.53
CA VAL A 20 -18.21 2.46 13.30
C VAL A 20 -16.82 1.86 13.52
N GLN A 21 -16.72 0.55 13.76
CA GLN A 21 -15.43 -0.11 13.93
C GLN A 21 -14.63 -0.11 12.62
N GLY A 22 -15.28 -0.42 11.49
CA GLY A 22 -14.67 -0.36 10.17
C GLY A 22 -14.18 1.05 9.82
N HIS A 23 -15.01 2.08 10.08
CA HIS A 23 -14.61 3.48 9.90
C HIS A 23 -13.36 3.84 10.71
N ASN A 24 -13.28 3.42 11.98
CA ASN A 24 -12.11 3.69 12.81
C ASN A 24 -10.85 2.98 12.30
N LEU A 25 -10.98 1.75 11.76
CA LEU A 25 -9.88 1.01 11.15
C LEU A 25 -9.39 1.70 9.86
N LEU A 26 -10.29 2.20 9.02
CA LEU A 26 -9.92 2.98 7.83
C LEU A 26 -9.22 4.28 8.21
N SER A 27 -9.72 5.02 9.20
CA SER A 27 -9.04 6.22 9.70
C SER A 27 -7.62 5.91 10.18
N LYS A 28 -7.43 4.77 10.86
CA LYS A 28 -6.11 4.31 11.28
C LYS A 28 -5.16 4.00 10.10
N LEU A 29 -5.67 3.38 9.03
CA LEU A 29 -4.90 3.19 7.80
C LEU A 29 -4.51 4.52 7.15
N SER A 30 -5.45 5.48 7.09
CA SER A 30 -5.19 6.82 6.56
C SER A 30 -4.06 7.52 7.31
N GLU A 31 -4.05 7.41 8.64
CA GLU A 31 -3.00 7.95 9.50
C GLU A 31 -1.66 7.24 9.28
N MET A 32 -1.66 5.92 9.17
CA MET A 32 -0.46 5.10 8.94
C MET A 32 0.26 5.46 7.63
N PHE A 33 -0.51 5.74 6.57
CA PHE A 33 0.03 6.16 5.27
C PHE A 33 0.20 7.68 5.14
N HIS A 34 -0.08 8.44 6.20
CA HIS A 34 -0.01 9.91 6.21
C HIS A 34 -0.86 10.58 5.11
N LEU A 35 -2.00 9.98 4.75
CA LEU A 35 -2.89 10.54 3.74
C LEU A 35 -3.52 11.83 4.26
N SER A 36 -3.42 12.90 3.47
CA SER A 36 -4.23 14.09 3.66
C SER A 36 -5.71 13.79 3.42
N SER A 37 -6.60 14.64 3.95
CA SER A 37 -8.04 14.52 3.69
C SER A 37 -8.36 14.48 2.19
N LYS A 38 -7.60 15.23 1.38
CA LYS A 38 -7.78 15.29 -0.07
C LYS A 38 -7.35 13.98 -0.75
N GLU A 39 -6.17 13.46 -0.43
CA GLU A 39 -5.69 12.19 -1.00
C GLU A 39 -6.62 11.03 -0.62
N ARG A 40 -7.08 11.01 0.63
CA ARG A 40 -8.07 10.04 1.10
C ARG A 40 -9.37 10.13 0.30
N GLU A 41 -9.91 11.33 0.14
CA GLU A 41 -11.14 11.57 -0.63
C GLU A 41 -10.99 11.11 -2.09
N GLU A 42 -9.87 11.43 -2.75
CA GLU A 42 -9.60 11.01 -4.13
C GLU A 42 -9.61 9.47 -4.25
N ILE A 43 -8.96 8.75 -3.34
CA ILE A 43 -8.96 7.28 -3.33
C ILE A 43 -10.35 6.71 -3.04
N GLU A 44 -11.10 7.31 -2.10
CA GLU A 44 -12.45 6.86 -1.75
C GLU A 44 -13.45 7.08 -2.89
N VAL A 45 -13.34 8.20 -3.63
CA VAL A 45 -14.16 8.47 -4.80
C VAL A 45 -13.86 7.47 -5.93
N GLU A 46 -12.58 7.25 -6.25
CA GLU A 46 -12.17 6.25 -7.25
C GLU A 46 -12.68 4.85 -6.87
N PHE A 47 -12.60 4.48 -5.59
CA PHE A 47 -13.11 3.22 -5.10
C PHE A 47 -14.64 3.13 -5.22
N ASN A 48 -15.38 4.18 -4.88
CA ASN A 48 -16.85 4.19 -4.96
C ASN A 48 -17.38 3.93 -6.37
N GLU A 49 -16.65 4.34 -7.41
CA GLU A 49 -17.00 4.03 -8.80
C GLU A 49 -16.95 2.53 -9.12
N THR A 50 -16.25 1.74 -8.29
CA THR A 50 -16.16 0.28 -8.43
C THR A 50 -17.25 -0.49 -7.67
N LEU A 51 -17.97 0.18 -6.76
CA LEU A 51 -18.97 -0.47 -5.90
C LEU A 51 -20.27 -0.78 -6.66
N PRO A 52 -20.92 -1.92 -6.38
CA PRO A 52 -22.21 -2.25 -6.95
C PRO A 52 -23.30 -1.29 -6.46
N SER A 53 -24.30 -1.01 -7.31
CA SER A 53 -25.36 -0.03 -6.99
C SER A 53 -26.40 -0.49 -5.96
N ILE A 54 -26.34 -1.73 -5.46
CA ILE A 54 -27.34 -2.30 -4.54
C ILE A 54 -26.64 -3.01 -3.37
N SER A 55 -26.79 -2.43 -2.17
CA SER A 55 -26.25 -2.96 -0.91
C SER A 55 -27.16 -3.96 -0.22
N GLN A 56 -26.55 -5.03 0.31
CA GLN A 56 -27.25 -6.16 0.95
C GLN A 56 -26.58 -6.70 2.25
N GLY A 57 -25.45 -6.16 2.73
CA GLY A 57 -24.78 -6.73 3.91
C GLY A 57 -24.85 -5.88 5.19
N VAL A 58 -24.11 -6.33 6.21
CA VAL A 58 -24.33 -5.98 7.64
C VAL A 58 -23.07 -5.47 8.37
N GLY A 59 -21.95 -5.28 7.67
CA GLY A 59 -20.64 -4.88 8.20
C GLY A 59 -19.78 -6.02 8.77
N ALA A 60 -19.92 -7.22 8.21
CA ALA A 60 -19.11 -8.39 8.47
C ALA A 60 -17.68 -8.29 7.92
N GLY A 61 -17.41 -7.40 6.94
CA GLY A 61 -16.07 -7.15 6.38
C GLY A 61 -15.02 -6.70 7.42
N LYS A 62 -15.46 -6.27 8.60
CA LYS A 62 -14.61 -5.79 9.71
C LYS A 62 -13.52 -6.78 10.15
N THR A 63 -13.74 -8.09 10.05
CA THR A 63 -12.76 -9.07 10.52
C THR A 63 -11.53 -9.10 9.63
N ALA A 64 -11.75 -9.11 8.31
CA ALA A 64 -10.66 -9.06 7.32
C ALA A 64 -9.92 -7.71 7.39
N LEU A 65 -10.67 -6.61 7.48
CA LEU A 65 -10.08 -5.28 7.64
C LEU A 65 -9.22 -5.20 8.90
N LYS A 66 -9.72 -5.71 10.04
CA LYS A 66 -8.98 -5.70 11.30
C LYS A 66 -7.67 -6.49 11.21
N ALA A 67 -7.70 -7.68 10.60
CA ALA A 67 -6.49 -8.48 10.38
C ALA A 67 -5.49 -7.71 9.51
N TYR A 68 -5.95 -7.17 8.38
CA TYR A 68 -5.13 -6.38 7.47
C TYR A 68 -4.47 -5.17 8.13
N VAL A 69 -5.24 -4.37 8.89
CA VAL A 69 -4.68 -3.24 9.64
C VAL A 69 -3.63 -3.72 10.65
N SER A 70 -3.92 -4.78 11.40
CA SER A 70 -2.99 -5.33 12.39
C SER A 70 -1.68 -5.82 11.76
N ASP A 71 -1.75 -6.46 10.60
CA ASP A 71 -0.57 -6.96 9.90
C ASP A 71 0.32 -5.81 9.42
N LEU A 72 -0.30 -4.77 8.85
CA LEU A 72 0.41 -3.56 8.43
C LEU A 72 1.04 -2.81 9.60
N GLU A 73 0.33 -2.66 10.72
CA GLU A 73 0.86 -2.03 11.93
C GLU A 73 2.11 -2.72 12.47
N ASN A 74 2.15 -4.05 12.37
CA ASN A 74 3.30 -4.84 12.81
C ASN A 74 4.45 -4.78 11.78
N TRP A 75 4.11 -4.83 10.50
CA TRP A 75 5.07 -4.93 9.41
C TRP A 75 5.76 -3.60 9.09
N PHE A 76 5.03 -2.48 9.02
CA PHE A 76 5.57 -1.18 8.58
C PHE A 76 6.77 -0.72 9.42
N PRO A 77 6.67 -0.67 10.77
CA PRO A 77 7.77 -0.20 11.61
C PRO A 77 8.98 -1.12 11.59
N SER A 78 8.77 -2.42 11.33
CA SER A 78 9.82 -3.44 11.43
C SER A 78 10.54 -3.70 10.10
N GLN A 79 9.80 -3.68 8.98
CA GLN A 79 10.30 -4.11 7.66
C GLN A 79 10.13 -3.06 6.57
N GLY A 80 9.24 -2.08 6.70
CA GLY A 80 8.86 -1.16 5.62
C GLY A 80 10.04 -0.47 4.93
N ASN A 81 10.93 0.15 5.72
CA ASN A 81 12.11 0.82 5.18
C ASN A 81 13.11 -0.14 4.51
N ARG A 82 13.29 -1.34 5.08
CA ARG A 82 14.20 -2.34 4.52
C ARG A 82 13.67 -2.90 3.20
N CYS A 83 12.38 -3.19 3.14
CA CYS A 83 11.72 -3.64 1.91
C CYS A 83 11.78 -2.57 0.82
N ALA A 84 11.54 -1.29 1.17
CA ALA A 84 11.64 -0.19 0.22
C ALA A 84 13.06 -0.04 -0.34
N GLN A 85 14.08 -0.13 0.52
CA GLN A 85 15.49 -0.11 0.09
C GLN A 85 15.82 -1.31 -0.82
N TYR A 86 15.37 -2.51 -0.46
CA TYR A 86 15.52 -3.72 -1.28
C TYR A 86 14.91 -3.51 -2.69
N LEU A 87 13.67 -3.03 -2.77
CA LEU A 87 12.98 -2.73 -4.04
C LEU A 87 13.71 -1.64 -4.84
N GLY A 88 14.26 -0.62 -4.17
CA GLY A 88 15.05 0.45 -4.78
C GLY A 88 16.36 -0.05 -5.38
N ARG A 89 17.02 -0.99 -4.70
CA ARG A 89 18.23 -1.65 -5.21
C ARG A 89 17.90 -2.51 -6.42
N MET A 90 16.87 -3.34 -6.33
CA MET A 90 16.39 -4.16 -7.45
C MET A 90 16.04 -3.31 -8.67
N ALA A 91 15.41 -2.14 -8.48
CA ALA A 91 15.10 -1.22 -9.58
C ALA A 91 16.34 -0.81 -10.39
N LEU A 92 17.48 -0.62 -9.72
CA LEU A 92 18.74 -0.33 -10.38
C LEU A 92 19.30 -1.58 -11.07
N ASP A 93 19.27 -2.73 -10.40
CA ASP A 93 19.83 -3.99 -10.89
C ASP A 93 19.16 -4.47 -12.19
N VAL A 94 17.84 -4.31 -12.30
CA VAL A 94 17.07 -4.68 -13.50
C VAL A 94 17.07 -3.59 -14.59
N GLY A 95 17.68 -2.43 -14.32
CA GLY A 95 17.72 -1.31 -15.27
C GLY A 95 16.34 -0.69 -15.51
N MET A 96 15.58 -0.42 -14.45
CA MET A 96 14.23 0.15 -14.54
C MET A 96 14.20 1.42 -15.40
N THR A 97 13.20 1.52 -16.27
CA THR A 97 13.01 2.71 -17.12
C THR A 97 12.71 3.96 -16.28
N LYS A 98 13.01 5.15 -16.83
CA LYS A 98 12.67 6.44 -16.19
C LYS A 98 11.19 6.57 -15.85
N ASN A 99 10.30 6.04 -16.68
CA ASN A 99 8.85 6.09 -16.42
C ASN A 99 8.44 5.12 -15.31
N GLY A 100 9.02 3.91 -15.30
CA GLY A 100 8.86 2.96 -14.20
C GLY A 100 9.30 3.58 -12.87
N TRP A 101 10.50 4.19 -12.85
CA TRP A 101 11.03 4.84 -11.64
C TRP A 101 10.10 5.90 -11.10
N LYS A 102 9.62 6.81 -11.96
CA LYS A 102 8.67 7.84 -11.55
C LYS A 102 7.38 7.26 -10.98
N SER A 103 6.87 6.20 -11.60
CA SER A 103 5.62 5.55 -11.18
C SER A 103 5.79 4.87 -9.82
N VAL A 104 6.83 4.04 -9.66
CA VAL A 104 7.13 3.33 -8.41
C VAL A 104 7.49 4.31 -7.28
N TYR A 105 8.35 5.30 -7.55
CA TYR A 105 8.70 6.30 -6.54
C TYR A 105 7.48 7.09 -6.06
N SER A 106 6.58 7.50 -6.97
CA SER A 106 5.37 8.22 -6.61
C SER A 106 4.45 7.39 -5.70
N TRP A 107 4.29 6.10 -6.01
CA TRP A 107 3.47 5.19 -5.20
C TRP A 107 4.14 4.86 -3.86
N MET A 108 5.46 4.64 -3.84
CA MET A 108 6.22 4.46 -2.59
C MET A 108 6.10 5.68 -1.68
N ASN A 109 6.13 6.87 -2.28
CA ASN A 109 5.99 8.12 -1.55
C ASN A 109 4.58 8.28 -0.93
N SER A 110 3.52 7.82 -1.61
CA SER A 110 2.15 7.90 -1.07
C SER A 110 1.90 7.03 0.15
N ILE A 111 2.79 6.07 0.41
CA ILE A 111 2.76 5.21 1.61
C ILE A 111 3.91 5.53 2.59
N GLY A 112 4.61 6.66 2.41
CA GLY A 112 5.69 7.09 3.29
C GLY A 112 7.04 6.39 3.11
N LEU A 113 7.21 5.58 2.06
CA LEU A 113 8.42 4.79 1.79
C LEU A 113 9.32 5.36 0.66
N GLY A 114 8.92 6.48 0.05
CA GLY A 114 9.61 7.07 -1.11
C GLY A 114 11.10 7.35 -0.89
N THR A 115 11.46 7.94 0.26
CA THR A 115 12.86 8.21 0.60
C THR A 115 13.68 6.93 0.72
N SER A 116 13.17 5.92 1.42
CA SER A 116 13.84 4.63 1.61
C SER A 116 14.04 3.89 0.29
N PHE A 117 13.03 3.93 -0.60
CA PHE A 117 13.14 3.41 -1.96
C PHE A 117 14.24 4.12 -2.76
N ALA A 118 14.28 5.46 -2.74
CA ALA A 118 15.32 6.21 -3.42
C ALA A 118 16.73 5.92 -2.85
N MET A 119 16.87 5.76 -1.53
CA MET A 119 18.14 5.41 -0.89
C MET A 119 18.66 4.06 -1.38
N GLY A 120 17.78 3.06 -1.52
CA GLY A 120 18.14 1.72 -2.00
C GLY A 120 18.88 1.72 -3.35
N ALA A 121 18.47 2.60 -4.27
CA ALA A 121 19.13 2.73 -5.57
C ALA A 121 20.56 3.29 -5.51
N TRP A 122 20.96 3.90 -4.39
CA TRP A 122 22.30 4.43 -4.17
C TRP A 122 23.15 3.60 -3.20
N MET A 123 22.60 2.50 -2.67
CA MET A 123 23.36 1.60 -1.81
C MET A 123 24.32 0.77 -2.68
N GLU A 124 25.61 1.06 -2.59
CA GLU A 124 26.69 0.27 -3.20
C GLU A 124 27.12 -0.84 -2.24
N GLY A 125 27.09 -2.10 -2.69
CA GLY A 125 27.77 -3.22 -2.02
C GLY A 125 27.11 -3.81 -0.77
N ASP A 126 25.98 -3.28 -0.31
CA ASP A 126 25.16 -3.96 0.70
C ASP A 126 24.16 -4.84 -0.04
N GLU A 127 24.49 -6.14 -0.17
CA GLU A 127 23.57 -7.16 -0.65
C GLU A 127 22.33 -7.10 0.22
N SER A 128 21.24 -6.59 -0.36
CA SER A 128 19.97 -6.53 0.33
C SER A 128 19.53 -7.99 0.56
N LYS A 129 19.72 -8.48 1.79
CA LYS A 129 19.25 -9.80 2.23
C LYS A 129 17.81 -9.96 1.79
N ASP A 130 17.46 -11.13 1.24
CA ASP A 130 16.08 -11.42 0.82
C ASP A 130 15.09 -10.94 1.89
N VAL A 131 14.31 -9.93 1.52
CA VAL A 131 13.22 -9.40 2.33
C VAL A 131 11.95 -10.00 1.78
N GLU A 132 11.10 -10.54 2.65
CA GLU A 132 9.75 -10.92 2.26
C GLU A 132 8.99 -9.68 1.78
N ILE A 133 8.60 -9.68 0.52
CA ILE A 133 7.82 -8.61 -0.10
C ILE A 133 6.33 -8.93 0.08
N PRO A 134 5.57 -8.11 0.83
CA PRO A 134 4.13 -8.31 0.96
C PRO A 134 3.41 -8.17 -0.39
N ALA A 135 2.29 -8.89 -0.53
CA ALA A 135 1.48 -8.88 -1.76
C ALA A 135 0.96 -7.50 -2.18
N PHE A 136 0.86 -6.53 -1.26
CA PHE A 136 0.45 -5.18 -1.65
C PHE A 136 1.50 -4.43 -2.48
N PHE A 137 2.71 -4.97 -2.65
CA PHE A 137 3.74 -4.49 -3.60
C PHE A 137 3.70 -5.22 -4.96
N ASP A 138 2.76 -6.13 -5.21
CA ASP A 138 2.72 -6.92 -6.46
C ASP A 138 2.76 -6.03 -7.72
N ASP A 139 2.06 -4.90 -7.71
CA ASP A 139 2.09 -3.92 -8.80
C ASP A 139 3.48 -3.30 -8.99
N VAL A 140 4.22 -3.07 -7.91
CA VAL A 140 5.60 -2.55 -7.96
C VAL A 140 6.54 -3.60 -8.52
N VAL A 141 6.40 -4.85 -8.07
CA VAL A 141 7.16 -6.01 -8.54
C VAL A 141 6.90 -6.25 -10.04
N ALA A 142 5.65 -6.14 -10.48
CA ALA A 142 5.30 -6.23 -11.89
C ALA A 142 5.95 -5.12 -12.75
N VAL A 143 6.06 -3.89 -12.23
CA VAL A 143 6.77 -2.79 -12.93
C VAL A 143 8.28 -3.01 -12.97
N LEU A 144 8.85 -3.63 -11.93
CA LEU A 144 10.24 -4.07 -11.89
C LEU A 144 10.54 -5.18 -12.92
N GLY A 145 9.55 -6.01 -13.23
CA GLY A 145 9.68 -7.15 -14.13
C GLY A 145 10.39 -8.34 -13.49
N VAL A 146 10.22 -8.51 -12.16
CA VAL A 146 10.77 -9.61 -11.36
C VAL A 146 9.68 -10.49 -10.79
#